data_AF-A0A3P7KDQ2-F1
#
_entry.id   AF-A0A3P7KDQ2-F1
#
_cell.length_a   1.000
_cell.length_b   1.000
_cell.length_c   1.000
_cell.angle_alpha   90.00
_cell.angle_beta   90.00
_cell.angle_gamma   90.00
#
_symmetry.space_group_name_H-M   'P 1'
#
loop_
_entity.id
_entity.type
_entity.pdbx_description
1 polymer ?
#
loop_
_entity_poly.entity_id
_entity_poly.type
_entity_poly.pdbx_seq_one_letter_code
_entity_poly.pdbx_strand_id
1 'polypeptide(L)'
;MYQLHEVYLWMSNNLLTSLIFILDYIMIQCICNIYCSCIVLVPIVKRTWGASLPFIEFYSNVANRSIPTIDSGVPNTERGHCGKTFVILRRFVRTLNESNASENFSWLFIADDDTLVSIPRLLQLLSCYDSKDKMIIGERYGYGFSTSGRDGYDYPTGGSGMAFSSSAAKAIISDCECPSNDSPDDMIIGVCARRSGVRIIHNAAFHQARH
;
A
#
# COMPACT_ATOMS: atom_id res chain seq x y z
N MET A 1 -4.67 33.89 -15.77
CA MET A 1 -3.53 33.14 -15.18
C MET A 1 -3.62 32.96 -13.66
N TYR A 2 -4.55 33.62 -12.96
CA TYR A 2 -4.74 33.48 -11.49
C TYR A 2 -5.76 32.39 -11.07
N GLN A 3 -6.70 32.02 -11.95
CA GLN A 3 -7.75 31.03 -11.64
C GLN A 3 -7.24 29.58 -11.54
N LEU A 4 -6.21 29.18 -12.28
CA LEU A 4 -5.68 27.81 -12.21
C LEU A 4 -4.91 27.54 -10.90
N HIS A 5 -4.27 28.57 -10.33
CA HIS A 5 -3.49 28.45 -9.09
C HIS A 5 -4.42 28.34 -7.87
N GLU A 6 -5.54 29.08 -7.85
CA GLU A 6 -6.55 28.95 -6.80
C GLU A 6 -7.33 27.63 -6.88
N VAL A 7 -7.62 27.12 -8.07
CA VAL A 7 -8.19 25.77 -8.23
C VAL A 7 -7.20 24.70 -7.77
N TYR A 8 -5.90 24.85 -8.03
CA TYR A 8 -4.87 23.96 -7.51
C TYR A 8 -4.76 24.01 -5.98
N LEU A 9 -4.78 25.20 -5.39
CA LEU A 9 -4.74 25.39 -3.94
C LEU A 9 -6.02 24.86 -3.27
N TRP A 10 -7.19 25.07 -3.88
CA TRP A 10 -8.48 24.57 -3.39
C TRP A 10 -8.61 23.04 -3.55
N MET A 11 -8.16 22.47 -4.67
CA MET A 11 -8.02 21.02 -4.83
C MET A 11 -6.99 20.46 -3.85
N SER A 12 -5.84 21.12 -3.64
CA SER A 12 -4.82 20.65 -2.69
C SER A 12 -5.30 20.69 -1.23
N ASN A 13 -6.13 21.68 -0.87
CA ASN A 13 -6.70 21.80 0.47
C ASN A 13 -7.86 20.82 0.74
N ASN A 14 -8.61 20.41 -0.30
CA ASN A 14 -9.62 19.32 -0.22
C ASN A 14 -9.03 17.91 -0.47
N LEU A 15 -7.82 17.80 -1.04
CA LEU A 15 -7.09 16.54 -1.18
C LEU A 15 -6.26 16.21 0.05
N LEU A 16 -5.87 17.21 0.85
CA LEU A 16 -5.28 17.00 2.18
C LEU A 16 -6.25 16.33 3.18
N THR A 17 -7.56 16.36 2.92
CA THR A 17 -8.59 15.64 3.69
C THR A 17 -8.95 14.27 3.10
N SER A 18 -8.50 13.94 1.89
CA SER A 18 -8.62 12.60 1.30
C SER A 18 -7.38 11.79 1.67
N LEU A 19 -7.29 11.42 2.95
CA LEU A 19 -6.05 10.91 3.52
C LEU A 19 -5.68 9.56 2.93
N ILE A 20 -4.44 9.49 2.46
CA ILE A 20 -3.77 8.24 2.15
C ILE A 20 -3.36 7.63 3.49
N PHE A 21 -3.86 6.45 3.78
CA PHE A 21 -3.26 5.62 4.83
C PHE A 21 -1.98 5.03 4.22
N ILE A 22 -0.81 5.59 4.51
CA ILE A 22 0.44 4.97 4.06
C ILE A 22 0.89 3.97 5.11
N LEU A 23 0.89 2.70 4.73
CA LEU A 23 1.38 1.62 5.56
C LEU A 23 2.70 1.15 5.00
N ASP A 24 3.73 1.41 5.80
CA ASP A 24 5.10 1.03 5.47
C ASP A 24 5.38 -0.35 6.09
N TYR A 25 5.75 -1.31 5.23
CA TYR A 25 6.10 -2.66 5.59
C TYR A 25 7.51 -2.68 6.12
N ILE A 26 7.64 -2.82 7.44
CA ILE A 26 8.94 -3.01 8.07
C ILE A 26 9.14 -4.50 8.29
N MET A 27 9.99 -5.09 7.46
CA MET A 27 10.57 -6.37 7.78
C MET A 27 11.74 -6.16 8.75
N ILE A 28 11.51 -6.21 10.08
CA ILE A 28 12.62 -6.29 11.05
C ILE A 28 13.25 -7.70 10.98
N GLN A 29 13.77 -8.10 9.82
CA GLN A 29 14.63 -9.25 9.72
C GLN A 29 16.01 -8.78 10.19
N CYS A 30 16.32 -9.03 11.47
CA CYS A 30 17.69 -9.02 11.96
C CYS A 30 18.47 -10.15 11.27
N ILE A 31 18.77 -10.04 9.97
CA ILE A 31 19.58 -11.03 9.25
C ILE A 31 21.06 -10.91 9.64
N CYS A 32 21.48 -9.74 10.13
CA CYS A 32 22.85 -9.52 10.58
C CYS A 32 22.88 -9.27 12.08
N ASN A 33 23.65 -10.09 12.79
CA ASN A 33 24.05 -9.93 14.20
C ASN A 33 24.81 -8.62 14.51
N ILE A 34 24.75 -7.61 13.63
CA ILE A 34 25.51 -6.35 13.72
C ILE A 34 24.69 -5.12 13.25
N TYR A 35 23.73 -5.25 12.31
CA TYR A 35 22.86 -4.14 11.90
C TYR A 35 21.48 -4.62 11.46
N CYS A 36 20.42 -4.08 12.08
CA CYS A 36 19.06 -4.23 11.60
C CYS A 36 18.76 -3.10 10.60
N SER A 37 18.59 -3.41 9.31
CA SER A 37 18.43 -2.43 8.22
C SER A 37 17.31 -1.40 8.50
N CYS A 38 16.17 -1.87 9.02
CA CYS A 38 15.02 -1.04 9.37
C CYS A 38 15.30 0.02 10.44
N ILE A 39 16.30 -0.20 11.30
CA ILE A 39 16.68 0.81 12.31
C ILE A 39 17.16 2.10 11.64
N VAL A 40 17.71 1.99 10.43
CA VAL A 40 18.28 3.11 9.70
C VAL A 40 17.28 3.70 8.70
N LEU A 41 16.48 2.87 8.01
CA LEU A 41 15.60 3.30 6.93
C LEU A 41 14.36 4.05 7.41
N VAL A 42 13.69 3.58 8.46
CA VAL A 42 12.45 4.22 8.93
C VAL A 42 12.68 5.67 9.43
N PRO A 43 13.76 5.98 10.17
CA PRO A 43 14.10 7.38 10.46
C PRO A 43 14.36 8.24 9.21
N ILE A 44 14.77 7.65 8.08
CA ILE A 44 14.92 8.37 6.81
C ILE A 44 13.54 8.66 6.23
N VAL A 45 12.66 7.65 6.14
CA VAL A 45 11.26 7.83 5.69
C VAL A 45 10.56 8.94 6.48
N LYS A 46 10.62 8.87 7.82
CA LYS A 46 10.02 9.87 8.72
C LYS A 46 10.57 11.29 8.57
N ARG A 47 11.83 11.44 8.15
CA ARG A 47 12.47 12.75 7.93
C ARG A 47 12.33 13.26 6.51
N THR A 48 11.85 12.42 5.59
CA THR A 48 11.76 12.73 4.16
C THR A 48 10.30 12.70 3.70
N TRP A 49 9.92 11.76 2.84
CA TRP A 49 8.60 11.75 2.22
C TRP A 49 7.47 11.45 3.21
N GLY A 50 7.76 10.75 4.32
CA GLY A 50 6.80 10.49 5.39
C GLY A 50 6.55 11.68 6.31
N ALA A 51 7.40 12.72 6.27
CA ALA A 51 7.34 13.85 7.20
C ALA A 51 6.06 14.71 7.06
N SER A 52 5.51 14.78 5.84
CA SER A 52 4.32 15.58 5.52
C SER A 52 3.01 14.80 5.59
N LEU A 53 3.05 13.52 5.97
CA LEU A 53 1.87 12.67 6.01
C LEU A 53 1.17 12.78 7.36
N PRO A 54 -0.13 13.13 7.42
CA PRO A 54 -0.85 13.19 8.68
C PRO A 54 -1.11 11.79 9.27
N PHE A 55 -1.17 10.78 8.40
CA PHE A 55 -1.37 9.38 8.78
C PHE A 55 -0.37 8.48 8.06
N ILE A 56 0.54 7.92 8.83
CA ILE A 56 1.48 6.88 8.44
C ILE A 56 1.60 5.91 9.60
N GLU A 57 1.43 4.61 9.33
CA GLU A 57 1.71 3.58 10.33
C GLU A 57 2.79 2.64 9.79
N PHE A 58 3.63 2.19 10.69
CA PHE A 58 4.79 1.36 10.42
C PHE A 58 4.53 -0.03 10.99
N TYR A 59 4.58 -1.10 10.19
CA TYR A 59 4.23 -2.45 10.65
C TYR A 59 5.43 -3.36 10.76
N SER A 60 5.56 -4.08 11.88
CA SER A 60 6.64 -5.04 12.14
C SER A 60 6.12 -6.25 12.91
N ASN A 61 6.93 -7.31 13.06
CA ASN A 61 6.66 -8.41 13.99
C ASN A 61 6.94 -8.07 15.47
N VAL A 62 7.42 -6.86 15.75
CA VAL A 62 7.68 -6.36 17.13
C VAL A 62 7.29 -4.88 17.20
N ALA A 63 6.59 -4.51 18.28
CA ALA A 63 6.33 -3.12 18.59
C ALA A 63 7.59 -2.43 19.13
N ASN A 64 7.96 -1.31 18.54
CA ASN A 64 9.10 -0.49 18.96
C ASN A 64 8.64 0.95 19.13
N ARG A 65 9.02 1.62 20.22
CA ARG A 65 8.63 3.02 20.48
C ARG A 65 9.60 4.04 19.85
N SER A 66 10.87 3.67 19.70
CA SER A 66 11.89 4.52 19.09
C SER A 66 11.67 4.67 17.59
N ILE A 67 11.22 3.58 16.97
CA ILE A 67 10.74 3.53 15.59
C ILE A 67 9.31 3.04 15.72
N PRO A 68 8.28 3.92 15.70
CA PRO A 68 6.93 3.65 16.21
C PRO A 68 6.20 2.58 15.40
N THR A 69 6.67 1.33 15.50
CA THR A 69 6.15 0.18 14.78
C THR A 69 4.99 -0.42 15.55
N ILE A 70 3.98 -0.86 14.81
CA ILE A 70 2.84 -1.63 15.28
C ILE A 70 3.20 -3.10 15.08
N ASP A 71 3.03 -3.90 16.13
CA ASP A 71 3.16 -5.35 16.04
C ASP A 71 1.99 -5.92 15.21
N SER A 72 2.31 -6.56 14.10
CA SER A 72 1.35 -7.21 13.22
C SER A 72 0.82 -8.54 13.79
N GLY A 73 1.47 -9.10 14.82
CA GLY A 73 1.19 -10.43 15.35
C GLY A 73 1.58 -11.56 14.40
N VAL A 74 2.31 -11.24 13.31
CA VAL A 74 2.76 -12.18 12.28
C VAL A 74 4.28 -12.21 12.30
N PRO A 75 4.92 -13.37 12.52
CA PRO A 75 6.37 -13.50 12.50
C PRO A 75 6.99 -13.04 11.18
N ASN A 76 8.28 -12.68 11.21
CA ASN A 76 9.01 -12.45 9.98
C ASN A 76 9.17 -13.73 9.18
N THR A 77 9.15 -13.58 7.86
CA THR A 77 9.32 -14.64 6.87
C THR A 77 10.48 -14.25 5.96
N GLU A 78 11.25 -15.23 5.48
CA GLU A 78 12.37 -14.97 4.56
C GLU A 78 11.92 -14.66 3.13
N ARG A 79 10.69 -15.05 2.80
CA ARG A 79 10.04 -14.84 1.51
C ARG A 79 8.58 -14.53 1.76
N GLY A 80 8.00 -13.69 0.91
CA GLY A 80 6.57 -13.40 0.85
C GLY A 80 5.99 -12.82 2.14
N HIS A 81 5.07 -11.87 2.01
CA HIS A 81 4.65 -11.07 3.15
C HIS A 81 3.13 -11.05 3.34
N CYS A 82 2.42 -12.01 2.74
CA CYS A 82 0.96 -12.00 2.63
C CYS A 82 0.28 -11.81 3.99
N GLY A 83 0.71 -12.57 5.01
CA GLY A 83 0.08 -12.52 6.33
C GLY A 83 0.07 -11.10 6.93
N LYS A 84 1.19 -10.40 6.82
CA LYS A 84 1.33 -9.02 7.29
C LYS A 84 0.60 -8.02 6.40
N THR A 85 0.66 -8.18 5.08
CA THR A 85 -0.09 -7.35 4.12
C THR A 85 -1.62 -7.44 4.37
N PHE A 86 -2.13 -8.61 4.74
CA PHE A 86 -3.54 -8.78 5.11
C PHE A 86 -3.89 -8.22 6.49
N VAL A 87 -2.96 -8.17 7.45
CA VAL A 87 -3.15 -7.45 8.73
C VAL A 87 -3.34 -5.95 8.46
N ILE A 88 -2.48 -5.39 7.61
CA ILE A 88 -2.52 -4.01 7.12
C ILE A 88 -3.87 -3.70 6.44
N LEU A 89 -4.29 -4.52 5.49
CA LEU A 89 -5.59 -4.35 4.79
C LEU A 89 -6.78 -4.42 5.77
N ARG A 90 -6.76 -5.39 6.71
CA ARG A 90 -7.81 -5.50 7.75
C ARG A 90 -7.84 -4.29 8.67
N ARG A 91 -6.68 -3.78 9.08
CA ARG A 91 -6.58 -2.53 9.87
C ARG A 91 -7.29 -1.40 9.15
N PHE A 92 -6.94 -1.19 7.88
CA PHE A 92 -7.52 -0.11 7.08
C PHE A 92 -9.04 -0.25 6.95
N VAL A 93 -9.54 -1.44 6.59
CA VAL A 93 -10.99 -1.69 6.49
C VAL A 93 -11.70 -1.50 7.83
N ARG A 94 -11.09 -1.92 8.94
CA ARG A 94 -11.63 -1.69 10.28
C ARG A 94 -11.72 -0.20 10.60
N THR A 95 -10.67 0.57 10.27
CA THR A 95 -10.67 2.03 10.42
C THR A 95 -11.75 2.67 9.57
N LEU A 96 -11.96 2.25 8.31
CA LEU A 96 -13.06 2.77 7.48
C LEU A 96 -14.45 2.54 8.09
N ASN A 97 -14.62 1.51 8.90
CA ASN A 97 -15.90 1.17 9.55
C ASN A 97 -16.09 1.90 10.90
N GLU A 98 -15.08 2.59 11.43
CA GLU A 98 -15.22 3.45 12.60
C GLU A 98 -16.00 4.72 12.23
N SER A 99 -16.90 5.17 13.12
CA SER A 99 -17.76 6.35 12.89
C SER A 99 -16.91 7.57 12.49
N ASN A 100 -17.27 8.22 11.37
CA ASN A 100 -16.59 9.38 10.76
C ASN A 100 -15.26 9.10 10.00
N ALA A 101 -14.69 7.90 10.07
CA ALA A 101 -13.41 7.61 9.40
C ALA A 101 -13.56 7.31 7.90
N SER A 102 -14.72 6.79 7.46
CA SER A 102 -15.03 6.61 6.04
C SER A 102 -15.13 7.92 5.25
N GLU A 103 -15.32 9.06 5.93
CA GLU A 103 -15.26 10.39 5.33
C GLU A 103 -13.83 10.92 5.23
N ASN A 104 -12.90 10.36 6.01
CA ASN A 104 -11.52 10.85 6.13
C ASN A 104 -10.52 10.06 5.27
N PHE A 105 -10.77 8.78 4.99
CA PHE A 105 -9.83 7.94 4.25
C PHE A 105 -10.46 7.38 2.96
N SER A 106 -9.84 7.69 1.83
CA SER A 106 -10.28 7.22 0.51
C SER A 106 -9.34 6.18 -0.10
N TRP A 107 -8.06 6.22 0.28
CA TRP A 107 -7.01 5.39 -0.29
C TRP A 107 -6.11 4.80 0.80
N LEU A 108 -5.69 3.57 0.58
CA LEU A 108 -4.58 2.92 1.30
C LEU A 108 -3.42 2.80 0.33
N PHE A 109 -2.23 3.24 0.71
CA PHE A 109 -1.02 2.99 -0.05
C PHE A 109 -0.07 2.15 0.80
N ILE A 110 0.37 1.02 0.27
CA ILE A 110 1.33 0.13 0.92
C ILE A 110 2.67 0.28 0.21
N ALA A 111 3.75 0.42 0.97
CA ALA A 111 5.11 0.49 0.45
C ALA A 111 6.08 -0.25 1.38
N ASP A 112 7.24 -0.62 0.86
CA ASP A 112 8.35 -1.17 1.64
C ASP A 112 9.21 -0.03 2.22
N ASP A 113 9.99 -0.32 3.25
CA ASP A 113 10.79 0.68 3.98
C ASP A 113 11.99 1.22 3.18
N ASP A 114 12.29 0.60 2.04
CA ASP A 114 13.25 1.04 1.04
C ASP A 114 12.60 1.71 -0.19
N THR A 115 11.28 1.90 -0.19
CA THR A 115 10.55 2.58 -1.26
C THR A 115 10.64 4.11 -1.11
N LEU A 116 10.90 4.81 -2.23
CA LEU A 116 10.86 6.27 -2.29
C LEU A 116 9.56 6.76 -2.92
N VAL A 117 8.84 7.63 -2.21
CA VAL A 117 7.52 8.10 -2.63
C VAL A 117 7.51 9.63 -2.81
N SER A 118 7.00 10.10 -3.94
CA SER A 118 6.67 11.52 -4.13
C SER A 118 5.22 11.77 -3.72
N ILE A 119 5.00 12.19 -2.48
CA ILE A 119 3.63 12.41 -1.95
C ILE A 119 2.78 13.36 -2.80
N PRO A 120 3.28 14.53 -3.27
CA PRO A 120 2.49 15.41 -4.13
C PRO A 120 2.06 14.74 -5.44
N ARG A 121 2.94 13.95 -6.06
CA ARG A 121 2.63 13.23 -7.31
C ARG A 121 1.66 12.08 -7.08
N LEU A 122 1.81 11.36 -5.96
CA LEU A 122 0.88 10.30 -5.57
C LEU A 122 -0.52 10.88 -5.35
N LEU A 123 -0.66 11.95 -4.57
CA LEU A 123 -1.95 12.62 -4.34
C LEU A 123 -2.56 13.15 -5.64
N GLN A 124 -1.76 13.79 -6.49
CA GLN A 124 -2.21 14.27 -7.80
C GLN A 124 -2.74 13.12 -8.66
N LEU A 125 -2.04 11.99 -8.70
CA LEU A 125 -2.47 10.82 -9.45
C LEU A 125 -3.78 10.24 -8.90
N LEU A 126 -3.87 10.03 -7.58
CA LEU A 126 -5.05 9.45 -6.94
C LEU A 126 -6.28 10.36 -7.09
N SER A 127 -6.09 11.67 -7.20
CA SER A 127 -7.19 12.63 -7.45
C SER A 127 -7.91 12.43 -8.78
N CYS A 128 -7.30 11.69 -9.73
CA CYS A 128 -7.91 11.38 -11.03
C CYS A 128 -8.87 10.19 -11.00
N TYR A 129 -9.03 9.52 -9.86
CA TYR A 129 -9.82 8.29 -9.74
C TYR A 129 -10.88 8.40 -8.63
N ASP A 130 -12.03 7.76 -8.82
CA ASP A 130 -13.04 7.61 -7.77
C ASP A 130 -12.69 6.44 -6.85
N SER A 131 -12.44 6.71 -5.57
CA SER A 131 -12.12 5.67 -4.58
C SER A 131 -13.27 4.69 -4.30
N LYS A 132 -14.49 4.99 -4.77
CA LYS A 132 -15.65 4.08 -4.67
C LYS A 132 -15.59 2.95 -5.69
N ASP A 133 -14.84 3.12 -6.77
CA ASP A 133 -14.58 2.04 -7.72
C ASP A 133 -13.60 1.03 -7.13
N LYS A 134 -13.78 -0.26 -7.44
CA LYS A 134 -12.85 -1.32 -7.03
C LYS A 134 -11.60 -1.32 -7.90
N MET A 135 -10.53 -0.66 -7.44
CA MET A 135 -9.25 -0.64 -8.16
C MET A 135 -8.02 -0.65 -7.25
N ILE A 136 -6.93 -1.17 -7.81
CA ILE A 136 -5.57 -1.06 -7.28
C ILE A 136 -4.72 -0.39 -8.34
N ILE A 137 -3.98 0.65 -7.97
CA ILE A 137 -3.06 1.35 -8.86
C ILE A 137 -1.63 1.00 -8.44
N GLY A 138 -0.80 0.60 -9.41
CA GLY A 138 0.58 0.22 -9.18
C GLY A 138 1.31 -0.15 -10.47
N GLU A 139 2.52 -0.70 -10.34
CA GLU A 139 3.21 -1.30 -11.48
C GLU A 139 2.63 -2.69 -11.74
N ARG A 140 2.07 -2.91 -12.93
CA ARG A 140 1.28 -4.12 -13.26
C ARG A 140 2.19 -5.17 -13.88
N TYR A 141 2.24 -6.32 -13.25
CA TYR A 141 2.90 -7.52 -13.76
C TYR A 141 1.85 -8.57 -14.13
N GLY A 142 2.25 -9.54 -14.92
CA GLY A 142 1.38 -10.62 -15.38
C GLY A 142 1.96 -11.99 -15.07
N TYR A 143 1.11 -12.91 -14.60
CA TYR A 143 1.50 -14.27 -14.27
C TYR A 143 0.63 -15.30 -14.98
N GLY A 144 1.24 -16.34 -15.54
CA GLY A 144 0.54 -17.52 -16.04
C GLY A 144 -0.34 -17.30 -17.27
N PHE A 145 -0.09 -16.25 -18.05
CA PHE A 145 -0.85 -15.98 -19.27
C PHE A 145 -0.61 -17.08 -20.31
N SER A 146 -1.69 -17.77 -20.71
CA SER A 146 -1.63 -18.71 -21.82
C SER A 146 -1.62 -17.98 -23.16
N THR A 147 -1.20 -18.66 -24.23
CA THR A 147 -1.24 -18.12 -25.60
C THR A 147 -2.65 -17.70 -26.03
N SER A 148 -3.69 -18.24 -25.41
CA SER A 148 -5.08 -17.86 -25.65
C SER A 148 -5.54 -16.62 -24.87
N GLY A 149 -4.74 -16.14 -23.90
CA GLY A 149 -5.10 -15.01 -23.02
C GLY A 149 -6.25 -15.30 -22.05
N ARG A 150 -6.76 -16.53 -21.99
CA ARG A 150 -7.88 -16.93 -21.11
C ARG A 150 -7.44 -17.29 -19.69
N ASP A 151 -6.19 -17.70 -19.57
CA ASP A 151 -5.56 -18.05 -18.29
C ASP A 151 -4.59 -16.97 -17.86
N GLY A 152 -4.16 -17.04 -16.60
CA GLY A 152 -3.29 -16.04 -16.00
C GLY A 152 -4.04 -14.90 -15.34
N TYR A 153 -3.30 -14.03 -14.66
CA TYR A 153 -3.84 -12.90 -13.95
C TYR A 153 -2.80 -11.80 -13.82
N ASP A 154 -3.32 -10.60 -13.64
CA ASP A 154 -2.51 -9.43 -13.34
C ASP A 154 -2.30 -9.32 -11.83
N TYR A 155 -1.17 -8.76 -11.43
CA TYR A 155 -0.90 -8.39 -10.04
C TYR A 155 -0.11 -7.07 -9.99
N PRO A 156 -0.34 -6.22 -8.97
CA PRO A 156 0.50 -5.04 -8.73
C PRO A 156 1.75 -5.48 -7.97
N THR A 157 2.95 -5.22 -8.48
CA THR A 157 4.19 -5.66 -7.81
C THR A 157 4.42 -4.87 -6.52
N GLY A 158 4.68 -5.58 -5.42
CA GLY A 158 4.74 -5.02 -4.07
C GLY A 158 5.82 -3.97 -3.89
N GLY A 159 7.04 -4.24 -4.38
CA GLY A 159 8.19 -3.35 -4.23
C GLY A 159 8.13 -2.06 -5.05
N SER A 160 7.09 -1.88 -5.88
CA SER A 160 6.79 -0.59 -6.53
C SER A 160 5.88 0.32 -5.68
N GLY A 161 5.34 -0.21 -4.59
CA GLY A 161 4.21 0.35 -3.86
C GLY A 161 2.86 0.04 -4.53
N MET A 162 1.79 0.03 -3.74
CA MET A 162 0.45 -0.34 -4.20
C MET A 162 -0.61 0.56 -3.57
N ALA A 163 -1.42 1.25 -4.39
CA ALA A 163 -2.53 2.08 -3.92
C ALA A 163 -3.87 1.36 -4.10
N PHE A 164 -4.55 1.06 -2.99
CA PHE A 164 -5.87 0.43 -2.94
C PHE A 164 -6.94 1.49 -2.72
N SER A 165 -7.99 1.46 -3.53
CA SER A 165 -9.21 2.20 -3.21
C SER A 165 -9.91 1.59 -2.00
N SER A 166 -10.70 2.39 -1.28
CA SER A 166 -11.46 1.89 -0.12
C SER A 166 -12.39 0.72 -0.48
N SER A 167 -13.02 0.77 -1.66
CA SER A 167 -13.85 -0.33 -2.19
C SER A 167 -13.04 -1.56 -2.56
N ALA A 168 -11.82 -1.40 -3.09
CA ALA A 168 -10.93 -2.53 -3.39
C ALA A 168 -10.48 -3.24 -2.11
N ALA A 169 -10.02 -2.49 -1.10
CA ALA A 169 -9.60 -3.06 0.18
C ALA A 169 -10.72 -3.87 0.85
N LYS A 170 -11.95 -3.33 0.86
CA LYS A 170 -13.14 -4.04 1.37
C LYS A 170 -13.41 -5.34 0.60
N ALA A 171 -13.33 -5.31 -0.73
CA ALA A 171 -13.59 -6.46 -1.58
C ALA A 171 -12.51 -7.56 -1.52
N ILE A 172 -11.26 -7.19 -1.23
CA ILE A 172 -10.19 -8.16 -0.99
C ILE A 172 -10.40 -8.82 0.37
N ILE A 173 -10.64 -8.04 1.43
CA ILE A 173 -10.80 -8.60 2.78
C ILE A 173 -12.05 -9.47 2.94
N SER A 174 -13.11 -9.27 2.15
CA SER A 174 -14.32 -10.08 2.23
C SER A 174 -14.15 -11.51 1.71
N ASP A 175 -13.37 -11.70 0.64
CA ASP A 175 -13.42 -12.92 -0.18
C ASP A 175 -12.03 -13.55 -0.43
N CYS A 176 -11.00 -13.07 0.29
CA CYS A 176 -9.63 -13.53 0.14
C CYS A 176 -8.93 -13.77 1.48
N GLU A 177 -8.08 -14.80 1.48
CA GLU A 177 -7.18 -15.12 2.58
C GLU A 177 -5.82 -15.53 2.02
N CYS A 178 -4.78 -15.37 2.84
CA CYS A 178 -3.45 -15.87 2.53
C CYS A 178 -3.39 -17.39 2.67
N PRO A 179 -2.86 -18.15 1.70
CA PRO A 179 -2.58 -19.57 1.86
C PRO A 179 -1.61 -19.85 3.02
N SER A 180 -0.61 -18.98 3.17
CA SER A 180 0.35 -18.98 4.27
C SER A 180 0.88 -17.55 4.52
N ASN A 181 1.46 -17.32 5.70
CA ASN A 181 2.05 -16.01 6.02
C ASN A 181 3.19 -15.61 5.07
N ASP A 182 3.96 -16.60 4.57
CA ASP A 182 5.11 -16.45 3.66
C ASP A 182 4.73 -16.52 2.18
N SER A 183 3.43 -16.53 1.86
CA SER A 183 2.98 -16.46 0.46
C SER A 183 3.38 -15.11 -0.18
N PRO A 184 3.72 -15.07 -1.48
CA PRO A 184 4.00 -13.82 -2.19
C PRO A 184 2.75 -12.94 -2.20
N ASP A 185 2.80 -11.83 -1.47
CA ASP A 185 1.64 -11.00 -1.17
C ASP A 185 1.05 -10.34 -2.41
N ASP A 186 1.90 -9.80 -3.27
CA ASP A 186 1.52 -9.18 -4.54
C ASP A 186 0.76 -10.15 -5.46
N MET A 187 1.27 -11.37 -5.64
CA MET A 187 0.62 -12.41 -6.44
C MET A 187 -0.72 -12.85 -5.82
N ILE A 188 -0.80 -13.02 -4.49
CA ILE A 188 -2.06 -13.34 -3.82
C ILE A 188 -3.08 -12.20 -3.98
N ILE A 189 -2.65 -10.95 -3.85
CA ILE A 189 -3.48 -9.77 -4.14
C ILE A 189 -4.00 -9.82 -5.58
N GLY A 190 -3.17 -10.19 -6.56
CA GLY A 190 -3.60 -10.35 -7.96
C GLY A 190 -4.67 -11.42 -8.17
N VAL A 191 -4.48 -12.61 -7.59
CA VAL A 191 -5.50 -13.68 -7.62
C VAL A 191 -6.81 -13.21 -7.02
N CYS A 192 -6.74 -12.53 -5.89
CA CYS A 192 -7.92 -12.05 -5.18
C CYS A 192 -8.58 -10.87 -5.88
N ALA A 193 -7.82 -9.99 -6.51
CA ALA A 193 -8.34 -8.93 -7.33
C ALA A 193 -9.15 -9.49 -8.51
N ARG A 194 -8.62 -10.51 -9.19
CA ARG A 194 -9.33 -11.22 -10.27
C ARG A 194 -10.65 -11.84 -9.78
N ARG A 195 -10.64 -12.49 -8.60
CA ARG A 195 -11.83 -13.14 -8.02
C ARG A 195 -12.91 -12.13 -7.58
N SER A 196 -12.50 -11.02 -6.96
CA SER A 196 -13.41 -10.02 -6.39
C SER A 196 -13.81 -8.90 -7.38
N GLY A 197 -13.40 -9.01 -8.65
CA GLY A 197 -13.67 -8.02 -9.68
C GLY A 197 -12.99 -6.67 -9.45
N VAL A 198 -11.83 -6.67 -8.79
CA VAL A 198 -11.00 -5.49 -8.56
C VAL A 198 -10.07 -5.31 -9.75
N ARG A 199 -10.05 -4.12 -10.34
CA ARG A 199 -9.19 -3.81 -11.49
C ARG A 199 -7.78 -3.44 -11.03
N ILE A 200 -6.76 -3.97 -11.70
CA ILE A 200 -5.38 -3.51 -11.51
C ILE A 200 -5.06 -2.52 -12.63
N ILE A 201 -4.78 -1.28 -12.24
CA ILE A 201 -4.48 -0.17 -13.15
C ILE A 201 -2.96 0.01 -13.15
N HIS A 202 -2.36 -0.23 -14.31
CA HIS A 202 -0.94 0.04 -14.50
C HIS A 202 -0.70 1.56 -14.49
N ASN A 203 0.29 2.00 -13.72
CA ASN A 203 0.80 3.36 -13.81
C ASN A 203 2.33 3.34 -13.81
N ALA A 204 2.93 3.88 -14.88
CA ALA A 204 4.38 3.99 -15.06
C ALA A 204 5.01 5.14 -14.24
N ALA A 205 4.46 5.49 -13.09
CA ALA A 205 5.13 6.26 -12.05
C ALA A 205 5.47 5.39 -10.82
N PHE A 206 4.88 4.20 -10.75
CA PHE A 206 5.23 3.14 -9.81
C PHE A 206 6.28 2.27 -10.49
N HIS A 207 7.42 2.06 -9.83
CA HIS A 207 8.50 1.27 -10.37
C HIS A 207 9.25 0.55 -9.27
N GLN A 208 9.46 -0.74 -9.46
CA GLN A 208 10.39 -1.51 -8.65
C GLN A 208 11.81 -1.42 -9.27
N ALA A 209 12.81 -1.05 -8.47
CA ALA A 209 14.20 -1.18 -8.88
C ALA A 209 14.55 -2.68 -8.99
N ARG A 210 15.20 -3.09 -10.08
CA ARG A 210 15.70 -4.47 -10.21
C ARG A 210 16.84 -4.67 -9.20
N HIS A 211 16.63 -5.54 -8.23
CA HIS A 211 17.67 -6.13 -7.39
C HIS A 211 18.11 -7.48 -7.97
#